data_AF-A0A5E7NMR9-F1
#
_entry.id   AF-A0A5E7NMR9-F1
#
_cell.length_a   1.000
_cell.length_b   1.000
_cell.length_c   1.000
_cell.angle_alpha   90.00
_cell.angle_beta   90.00
_cell.angle_gamma   90.00
#
_symmetry.space_group_name_H-M   'P 1'
#
loop_
_entity.id
_entity.type
_entity.pdbx_description
1 polymer ?
#
loop_
_entity_poly.entity_id
_entity_poly.type
_entity_poly.pdbx_seq_one_letter_code
_entity_poly.pdbx_strand_id
1 'polypeptide(L)'
;MNVCRYKGFSLVVMLRDEHCPPHVHVDARTWSARFKFSFWHNGVELWDVVPHSQPPPSAVLEGLRQALRQPAHLRRARGIWWNKLRTACLDNQLWDWEGNEVVVKRIASTTYLIGSASYEAEANKTLLALLGAVEGVEIEL
;
A
#
# COMPACT_ATOMS: atom_id res chain seq x y z
N MET A 1 14.91 5.47 4.96
CA MET A 1 13.55 5.79 4.47
C MET A 1 12.52 5.44 5.55
N ASN A 2 12.55 6.15 6.69
CA ASN A 2 11.70 5.84 7.84
C ASN A 2 10.31 6.48 7.70
N VAL A 3 9.27 5.65 7.87
CA VAL A 3 7.87 6.07 7.87
C VAL A 3 7.48 6.54 9.26
N CYS A 4 7.55 5.66 10.26
CA CYS A 4 7.27 6.00 11.65
C CYS A 4 7.94 4.99 12.61
N ARG A 5 7.73 5.19 13.90
CA ARG A 5 8.20 4.30 14.96
C ARG A 5 7.05 3.92 15.91
N TYR A 6 7.10 2.71 16.43
CA TYR A 6 6.15 2.22 17.43
C TYR A 6 6.88 1.35 18.45
N LYS A 7 6.81 1.69 19.73
CA LYS A 7 7.45 0.95 20.84
C LYS A 7 8.91 0.53 20.56
N GLY A 8 9.70 1.44 20.00
CA GLY A 8 11.11 1.20 19.65
C GLY A 8 11.35 0.63 18.25
N PHE A 9 10.37 -0.05 17.66
CA PHE A 9 10.44 -0.59 16.30
C PHE A 9 10.30 0.51 15.24
N SER A 10 11.00 0.35 14.12
CA SER A 10 10.93 1.28 12.98
C SER A 10 10.20 0.63 11.83
N LEU A 11 9.22 1.35 11.26
CA LEU A 11 8.61 0.99 9.99
C LEU A 11 9.32 1.75 8.87
N VAL A 12 9.86 1.02 7.90
CA VAL A 12 10.68 1.61 6.83
C VAL A 12 10.24 1.06 5.48
N VAL A 13 10.27 1.89 4.44
CA VAL A 13 10.17 1.38 3.07
C VAL A 13 11.56 0.88 2.68
N MET A 14 11.70 -0.42 2.43
CA MET A 14 12.89 -0.99 1.81
C MET A 14 12.55 -1.39 0.39
N LEU A 15 13.33 -0.89 -0.55
CA LEU A 15 13.18 -1.20 -1.96
C LEU A 15 14.31 -2.17 -2.30
N ARG A 16 13.96 -3.44 -2.44
CA ARG A 16 14.77 -4.40 -3.18
C ARG A 16 14.18 -4.44 -4.59
N ASP A 17 14.97 -4.75 -5.61
CA ASP A 17 14.57 -4.81 -7.03
C ASP A 17 13.54 -5.93 -7.33
N GLU A 18 12.54 -6.08 -6.47
CA GLU A 18 11.51 -7.10 -6.51
C GLU A 18 10.20 -6.44 -6.96
N HIS A 19 9.49 -7.06 -7.92
CA HIS A 19 8.14 -6.67 -8.30
C HIS A 19 7.16 -7.02 -7.18
N CYS A 20 7.00 -6.12 -6.22
CA CYS A 20 6.18 -6.32 -5.04
C CYS A 20 5.16 -5.19 -4.86
N PRO A 21 3.99 -5.47 -4.27
CA PRO A 21 3.02 -4.43 -3.92
C PRO A 21 3.58 -3.46 -2.87
N PRO A 22 2.97 -2.26 -2.70
CA PRO A 22 3.40 -1.27 -1.72
C PRO A 22 3.40 -1.83 -0.30
N HIS A 23 4.56 -1.74 0.37
CA HIS A 23 4.71 -2.29 1.72
C HIS A 23 5.82 -1.60 2.52
N VAL A 24 5.80 -1.81 3.84
CA VAL A 24 6.86 -1.41 4.77
C VAL A 24 7.41 -2.63 5.49
N HIS A 25 8.66 -2.51 5.94
CA HIS A 25 9.40 -3.51 6.69
C HIS A 25 9.56 -3.09 8.14
N VAL A 26 9.56 -4.09 9.01
CA VAL A 26 9.99 -3.99 10.40
C VAL A 26 11.06 -5.05 10.61
N ASP A 27 12.21 -4.63 11.13
CA ASP A 27 13.29 -5.54 11.55
C ASP A 27 13.51 -5.35 13.07
N ALA A 28 13.29 -6.43 13.81
CA ALA A 28 13.39 -6.49 15.26
C ALA A 28 14.54 -7.39 15.74
N ARG A 29 15.51 -7.73 14.87
CA ARG A 29 16.63 -8.67 15.10
C ARG A 29 16.21 -10.12 15.31
N THR A 30 15.24 -10.38 16.18
CA THR A 30 14.75 -11.74 16.48
C THR A 30 13.62 -12.18 15.56
N TRP A 31 13.02 -11.24 14.83
CA TRP A 31 12.03 -11.44 13.78
C TRP A 31 12.00 -10.23 12.84
N SER A 32 11.39 -10.42 11.67
CA SER A 32 11.01 -9.36 10.75
C SER A 32 9.57 -9.53 10.30
N ALA A 33 8.94 -8.44 9.87
CA ALA A 33 7.59 -8.47 9.33
C ALA A 33 7.42 -7.44 8.23
N ARG A 34 6.50 -7.74 7.30
CA ARG A 34 6.10 -6.81 6.24
C ARG A 34 4.63 -6.48 6.37
N PHE A 35 4.28 -5.21 6.13
CA PHE A 35 2.90 -4.74 6.10
C PHE A 35 2.60 -4.10 4.74
N LYS A 36 1.55 -4.59 4.07
CA LYS A 36 1.07 -4.02 2.81
C LYS A 36 0.21 -2.79 3.07
N PHE A 37 0.32 -1.81 2.18
CA PHE A 37 -0.63 -0.71 2.05
C PHE A 37 -1.00 -0.56 0.57
N SER A 38 -1.96 0.32 0.29
CA SER A 38 -2.46 0.53 -1.07
C SER A 38 -2.54 2.01 -1.43
N PHE A 39 -2.59 2.27 -2.73
CA PHE A 39 -2.85 3.58 -3.31
C PHE A 39 -4.33 3.79 -3.67
N TRP A 40 -5.23 2.82 -3.46
CA TRP A 40 -6.68 3.03 -3.71
C TRP A 40 -7.53 3.00 -2.43
N HIS A 41 -6.97 2.55 -1.29
CA HIS A 41 -7.66 2.56 0.00
C HIS A 41 -6.67 2.70 1.17
N ASN A 42 -7.20 3.00 2.36
CA ASN A 42 -6.44 3.18 3.61
C ASN A 42 -6.29 1.90 4.44
N GLY A 43 -6.44 0.75 3.80
CA GLY A 43 -6.19 -0.55 4.43
C GLY A 43 -4.70 -0.76 4.68
N VAL A 44 -4.39 -1.40 5.81
CA VAL A 44 -3.07 -1.93 6.11
C VAL A 44 -3.24 -3.37 6.58
N GLU A 45 -2.48 -4.26 5.96
CA GLU A 45 -2.52 -5.70 6.21
C GLU A 45 -1.13 -6.20 6.60
N LEU A 46 -1.08 -7.13 7.55
CA LEU A 46 0.12 -7.93 7.77
C LEU A 46 0.33 -8.82 6.54
N TRP A 47 1.50 -8.73 5.92
CA TRP A 47 1.84 -9.54 4.76
C TRP A 47 2.46 -10.86 5.20
N ASP A 48 3.57 -10.78 5.93
CA ASP A 48 4.27 -11.93 6.47
C ASP A 48 5.07 -11.56 7.71
N VAL A 49 5.49 -12.62 8.40
CA VAL A 49 6.36 -12.58 9.57
C VAL A 49 7.40 -13.66 9.40
N VAL A 50 8.67 -13.29 9.52
CA VAL A 50 9.79 -14.23 9.52
C VAL A 50 10.40 -14.24 10.92
N PRO A 51 10.17 -15.27 11.73
CA PRO A 51 10.91 -15.44 12.98
C PRO A 51 12.35 -15.84 12.66
N HIS A 52 13.32 -15.17 13.29
CA HIS A 52 14.74 -15.52 13.18
C HIS A 52 15.19 -16.35 14.37
N SER A 53 14.77 -15.95 15.57
CA SER A 53 15.01 -16.70 16.80
C SER A 53 13.79 -16.76 17.72
N GLN A 54 12.87 -15.79 17.62
CA GLN A 54 11.63 -15.77 18.41
C GLN A 54 10.50 -15.11 17.60
N PRO A 55 9.26 -15.63 17.67
CA PRO A 55 8.13 -14.98 17.02
C PRO A 55 7.73 -13.68 17.74
N PRO A 56 7.21 -12.68 17.01
CA PRO A 56 6.65 -11.48 17.61
C PRO A 56 5.37 -11.77 18.40
N PRO A 57 5.11 -11.04 19.51
CA PRO A 57 3.78 -11.02 20.11
C PRO A 57 2.74 -10.43 19.14
N SER A 58 1.57 -11.06 19.04
CA SER A 58 0.48 -10.60 18.16
C SER A 58 0.05 -9.16 18.42
N ALA A 59 0.01 -8.76 19.70
CA ALA A 59 -0.31 -7.39 20.11
C ALA A 59 0.71 -6.35 19.58
N VAL A 60 1.97 -6.73 19.39
CA VAL A 60 2.99 -5.85 18.79
C VAL A 60 2.73 -5.69 17.30
N LEU A 61 2.42 -6.78 16.58
CA LEU A 61 2.07 -6.72 15.16
C LEU A 61 0.84 -5.86 14.89
N GLU A 62 -0.21 -6.03 15.70
CA GLU A 62 -1.42 -5.21 15.57
C GLU A 62 -1.15 -3.74 15.91
N GLY A 63 -0.35 -3.48 16.95
CA GLY A 63 0.08 -2.12 17.28
C GLY A 63 0.86 -1.44 16.14
N LEU A 64 1.75 -2.18 15.47
CA LEU A 64 2.49 -1.71 14.29
C LEU A 64 1.55 -1.44 13.11
N ARG A 65 0.60 -2.34 12.85
CA ARG A 65 -0.41 -2.17 11.80
C ARG A 65 -1.25 -0.91 12.01
N GLN A 66 -1.73 -0.71 13.24
CA GLN A 66 -2.53 0.47 13.61
C GLN A 66 -1.72 1.76 13.59
N ALA A 67 -0.45 1.71 14.00
CA ALA A 67 0.46 2.83 13.88
C ALA A 67 0.66 3.20 12.40
N LEU A 68 0.92 2.22 11.52
CA LEU A 68 1.06 2.50 10.09
C LEU A 68 -0.22 3.06 9.47
N ARG A 69 -1.40 2.57 9.89
CA ARG A 69 -2.72 2.96 9.37
C ARG A 69 -3.09 4.42 9.67
N GLN A 70 -2.38 5.10 10.57
CA GLN A 70 -2.61 6.52 10.82
C GLN A 70 -2.44 7.34 9.53
N PRO A 71 -3.34 8.28 9.20
CA PRO A 71 -3.34 9.00 7.92
C PRO A 71 -1.98 9.63 7.57
N ALA A 72 -1.33 10.28 8.53
CA ALA A 72 -0.02 10.90 8.33
C ALA A 72 1.08 9.89 7.98
N HIS A 73 1.03 8.68 8.57
CA HIS A 73 2.02 7.63 8.33
C HIS A 73 1.77 6.94 6.98
N LEU A 74 0.52 6.67 6.61
CA LEU A 74 0.16 6.16 5.29
C LEU A 74 0.55 7.12 4.17
N ARG A 75 0.19 8.40 4.30
CA ARG A 75 0.59 9.46 3.35
C ARG A 75 2.11 9.49 3.18
N ARG A 76 2.85 9.44 4.29
CA ARG A 76 4.32 9.40 4.25
C ARG A 76 4.85 8.14 3.58
N ALA A 77 4.29 6.96 3.85
CA ALA A 77 4.69 5.71 3.22
C ALA A 77 4.47 5.75 1.70
N ARG A 78 3.28 6.20 1.26
CA ARG A 78 2.94 6.41 -0.16
C ARG A 78 3.87 7.40 -0.83
N GLY A 79 4.14 8.54 -0.19
CA GLY A 79 5.07 9.55 -0.71
C GLY A 79 6.49 9.01 -0.88
N ILE A 80 7.02 8.29 0.12
CA ILE A 80 8.34 7.63 0.02
C ILE A 80 8.36 6.61 -1.12
N TRP A 81 7.34 5.74 -1.20
CA TRP A 81 7.22 4.72 -2.23
C TRP A 81 7.16 5.34 -3.63
N TRP A 82 6.25 6.29 -3.85
CA TRP A 82 6.05 6.96 -5.13
C TRP A 82 7.29 7.69 -5.60
N ASN A 83 7.96 8.44 -4.71
CA ASN A 83 9.16 9.19 -5.05
C ASN A 83 10.33 8.29 -5.48
N LYS A 84 10.31 7.00 -5.13
CA LYS A 84 11.39 6.07 -5.43
C LYS A 84 11.06 5.08 -6.54
N LEU A 85 9.86 4.52 -6.54
CA LEU A 85 9.45 3.49 -7.51
C LEU A 85 8.59 4.02 -8.64
N ARG A 86 7.96 5.19 -8.49
CA ARG A 86 7.08 5.80 -9.50
C ARG A 86 5.98 4.86 -10.01
N THR A 87 5.44 4.02 -9.14
CA THR A 87 4.31 3.13 -9.43
C THR A 87 3.40 2.99 -8.22
N ALA A 88 2.09 2.89 -8.46
CA ALA A 88 1.08 2.55 -7.47
C ALA A 88 0.79 1.03 -7.41
N CYS A 89 1.40 0.25 -8.32
CA CYS A 89 1.16 -1.18 -8.53
C CYS A 89 -0.30 -1.53 -8.85
N LEU A 90 -1.06 -0.62 -9.47
CA LEU A 90 -2.46 -0.84 -9.87
C LEU A 90 -2.64 -1.05 -11.37
N ASP A 91 -1.61 -0.75 -12.17
CA ASP A 91 -1.62 -0.94 -13.62
C ASP A 91 -1.97 -2.39 -13.97
N ASN A 92 -2.81 -2.58 -14.98
CA ASN A 92 -3.37 -3.86 -15.41
C ASN A 92 -4.27 -4.58 -14.38
N GLN A 93 -4.63 -3.95 -13.27
CA GLN A 93 -5.71 -4.42 -12.42
C GLN A 93 -7.07 -3.90 -12.93
N LEU A 94 -8.17 -4.45 -12.42
CA LEU A 94 -9.51 -4.03 -12.81
C LEU A 94 -10.07 -3.06 -11.77
N TRP A 95 -10.68 -1.97 -12.22
CA TRP A 95 -11.47 -1.08 -11.42
C TRP A 95 -12.96 -1.39 -11.61
N ASP A 96 -13.69 -1.63 -10.54
CA ASP A 96 -15.16 -1.69 -10.58
C ASP A 96 -15.75 -0.32 -10.24
N TRP A 97 -16.45 0.26 -11.21
CA TRP A 97 -17.06 1.58 -11.05
C TRP A 97 -18.21 1.57 -10.04
N GLU A 98 -18.93 0.46 -9.93
CA GLU A 98 -20.08 0.35 -9.03
C GLU A 98 -19.64 0.15 -7.58
N GLY A 99 -18.68 -0.76 -7.35
CA GLY A 99 -18.09 -1.00 -6.04
C GLY A 99 -17.07 0.05 -5.58
N ASN A 100 -16.59 0.92 -6.49
CA ASN A 100 -15.53 1.89 -6.22
C ASN A 100 -14.26 1.22 -5.64
N GLU A 101 -13.88 0.08 -6.22
CA GLU A 101 -12.81 -0.77 -5.71
C GLU A 101 -11.98 -1.43 -6.83
N VAL A 102 -10.78 -1.85 -6.47
CA VAL A 102 -9.93 -2.66 -7.35
C VAL A 102 -10.26 -4.14 -7.16
N VAL A 103 -10.55 -4.85 -8.26
CA VAL A 103 -11.00 -6.24 -8.25
C VAL A 103 -10.07 -7.14 -9.07
N VAL A 104 -10.03 -8.42 -8.70
CA VAL A 104 -9.12 -9.42 -9.32
C VAL A 104 -9.78 -10.15 -10.50
N LYS A 105 -11.10 -10.06 -10.62
CA LYS A 105 -11.87 -10.70 -11.69
C LYS A 105 -12.90 -9.73 -12.24
N ARG A 106 -13.30 -9.93 -13.48
CA ARG A 106 -14.41 -9.18 -14.08
C ARG A 106 -15.69 -9.61 -13.38
N ILE A 107 -16.25 -8.74 -12.54
CA ILE A 107 -17.48 -9.02 -11.79
C ILE A 107 -18.71 -8.54 -12.56
N ALA A 108 -18.57 -7.48 -13.36
CA ALA A 108 -19.69 -6.83 -14.04
C ALA A 108 -19.30 -6.23 -15.40
N SER A 109 -20.30 -5.69 -16.11
CA SER A 109 -20.08 -4.89 -17.32
C SER A 109 -19.39 -3.55 -17.02
N THR A 110 -19.44 -3.09 -15.77
CA THR A 110 -18.91 -1.83 -15.23
C THR A 110 -17.43 -1.86 -14.82
N THR A 111 -16.75 -2.99 -15.02
CA THR A 111 -15.32 -3.10 -14.69
C THR A 111 -14.45 -2.67 -15.86
N TYR A 112 -13.46 -1.83 -15.58
CA TYR A 112 -12.50 -1.34 -16.56
C TYR A 112 -11.07 -1.76 -16.21
N LEU A 113 -10.23 -1.94 -17.22
CA LEU A 113 -8.81 -2.18 -17.00
C LEU A 113 -8.12 -0.85 -16.66
N ILE A 114 -7.35 -0.82 -15.57
CA ILE A 114 -6.52 0.33 -15.22
C ILE A 114 -5.33 0.36 -16.17
N GLY A 115 -5.30 1.34 -17.06
CA GLY A 115 -4.20 1.54 -18.01
C GLY A 115 -2.97 2.14 -17.34
N SER A 116 -3.18 3.07 -16.41
CA SER A 116 -2.12 3.63 -15.57
C SER A 116 -2.68 4.21 -14.26
N ALA A 117 -1.91 4.10 -13.19
CA ALA A 117 -2.19 4.75 -11.92
C ALA A 117 -1.06 5.70 -11.49
N SER A 118 -1.41 6.93 -11.11
CA SER A 118 -0.47 7.92 -10.58
C SER A 118 -0.88 8.42 -9.20
N TYR A 119 0.10 8.87 -8.41
CA TYR A 119 -0.14 9.39 -7.06
C TYR A 119 0.37 10.82 -6.90
N GLU A 120 -0.49 11.68 -6.37
CA GLU A 120 -0.22 13.08 -6.06
C GLU A 120 -0.01 13.25 -4.55
N ALA A 121 1.25 13.29 -4.13
CA ALA A 121 1.61 13.30 -2.71
C ALA A 121 1.15 14.56 -1.94
N GLU A 122 1.07 15.70 -2.63
CA GLU A 122 0.62 16.97 -2.02
C GLU A 122 -0.88 16.95 -1.71
N ALA A 123 -1.68 16.40 -2.62
CA ALA A 123 -3.12 16.25 -2.44
C ALA A 123 -3.52 14.95 -1.72
N ASN A 124 -2.58 14.01 -1.55
CA ASN A 124 -2.84 12.63 -1.09
C ASN A 124 -3.92 11.94 -1.95
N LYS A 125 -3.83 12.11 -3.27
CA LYS A 125 -4.79 11.57 -4.24
C LYS A 125 -4.14 10.55 -5.16
N THR A 126 -4.93 9.58 -5.60
CA THR A 126 -4.55 8.64 -6.67
C THR A 126 -5.45 8.87 -7.88
N LEU A 127 -4.83 8.96 -9.05
CA LEU A 127 -5.52 9.12 -10.32
C LEU A 127 -5.40 7.81 -11.12
N LEU A 128 -6.51 7.29 -11.60
CA LEU A 128 -6.57 6.11 -12.46
C LEU A 128 -7.02 6.51 -13.85
N ALA A 129 -6.22 6.19 -14.87
CA ALA A 129 -6.66 6.21 -16.26
C ALA A 129 -7.21 4.83 -16.61
N LEU A 130 -8.48 4.76 -17.01
CA LEU A 130 -9.17 3.52 -17.33
C LEU A 130 -9.25 3.31 -18.83
N LEU A 131 -8.91 2.11 -19.30
CA LEU A 131 -8.97 1.78 -20.73
C LEU A 131 -10.43 1.61 -21.17
N GLY A 132 -10.82 2.39 -22.19
CA GLY A 132 -12.17 2.37 -22.76
C GLY A 132 -13.18 3.23 -22.01
N ALA A 133 -12.81 3.88 -20.90
CA ALA A 133 -13.63 4.90 -20.27
C ALA A 133 -13.32 6.30 -20.84
N VAL A 134 -14.31 7.18 -20.85
CA VAL A 134 -14.14 8.59 -21.26
C VAL A 134 -13.44 9.40 -20.17
N GLU A 135 -13.73 9.08 -18.90
CA GLU A 135 -13.19 9.76 -17.73
C GLU A 135 -12.35 8.78 -16.88
N GLY A 136 -11.35 9.33 -16.19
CA GLY A 136 -10.58 8.62 -15.19
C GLY A 136 -11.26 8.62 -13.83
N VAL A 137 -10.57 8.07 -12.82
CA VAL A 137 -11.05 8.05 -11.43
C VAL A 137 -10.06 8.81 -10.55
N GLU A 138 -10.58 9.68 -9.71
CA GLU A 138 -9.82 10.34 -8.64
C GLU A 138 -10.20 9.72 -7.30
N ILE A 139 -9.20 9.30 -6.53
CA ILE A 139 -9.38 8.70 -5.21
C ILE A 139 -8.68 9.57 -4.17
N GLU A 140 -9.45 10.11 -3.23
CA GLU A 140 -8.91 10.82 -2.06
C GLU A 140 -8.61 9.83 -0.93
N LEU A 141 -7.44 9.96 -0.31
CA LEU A 141 -6.93 9.02 0.70
C LEU A 141 -6.63 9.69 2.04
#